data_AF-A0A947XSV9-F1
#
_entry.id   AF-A0A947XSV9-F1
#
_cell.length_a   1.000
_cell.length_b   1.000
_cell.length_c   1.000
_cell.angle_alpha   90.00
_cell.angle_beta   90.00
_cell.angle_gamma   90.00
#
_symmetry.space_group_name_H-M   'P 1'
#
loop_
_entity.id
_entity.type
_entity.pdbx_description
1 polymer ?
#
loop_
_entity_poly.entity_id
_entity_poly.type
_entity_poly.pdbx_seq_one_letter_code
_entity_poly.pdbx_strand_id
1 'polypeptide(L)'
;MSELARPVAIVCAQCGADPRLTASCKACGGAGIGVASPDGFLVWSDPVDDFTIALRAIKKNATVIFHLAIMIGLGVAVAAILWSLTRLDDVSVIREASFWVSGRWDVSLAWFAAFLGCFLIFRLSEYSSDVRSIPGWAMTEAQLEAHDAAAPTRADHRFEIAPHFSEEARDTVERAYGIAHDLKRTEVRPDMLFAAALTGPSGGLFMARLGLSFDLVKRPLATLMISDASAGNPPIAFSKETKRSLALAYAEARTARRKHVSPIELFLQSFKDSPKLQTLLDRLGFPAEHVMKVAEWVRLQEQLREDYLRFVELAALKPKSVMNRAMTAQQTPLLDRFSEDLTIAARNGYLQPLIGREREMEELLRAIESGNRSVALVGESGTGKGAMIEELARRMVEEDVPPELFDRRLVSVNVAQVVSAGESGLAAERLITMLREVGMSGNVILAVHGIESLVGGGSGPMDLAEAFASELDRGYFIAIATTTPAAWTQYIERRSLGTKLVKVNVTPLE
;
A
#
# COMPACT_ATOMS: atom_id res chain seq x y z
N MET A 1 -10.14 5.76 19.11
CA MET A 1 -9.72 7.06 18.55
C MET A 1 -10.81 8.05 18.92
N SER A 2 -10.48 9.06 19.72
CA SER A 2 -11.41 10.11 20.12
C SER A 2 -12.06 10.70 18.86
N GLU A 3 -13.36 11.05 18.94
CA GLU A 3 -14.01 11.84 17.91
C GLU A 3 -13.33 13.22 17.87
N LEU A 4 -12.20 13.31 17.16
CA LEU A 4 -11.63 14.60 16.75
C LEU A 4 -12.77 15.40 16.12
N ALA A 5 -13.00 16.59 16.66
CA ALA A 5 -14.14 17.41 16.28
C ALA A 5 -14.15 17.54 14.76
N ARG A 6 -15.28 17.20 14.12
CA ARG A 6 -15.37 17.21 12.66
C ARG A 6 -14.92 18.58 12.15
N PRO A 7 -13.97 18.65 11.20
CA PRO A 7 -13.51 19.91 10.67
C PRO A 7 -14.70 20.75 10.20
N VAL A 8 -14.83 21.97 10.72
CA VAL A 8 -15.95 22.85 10.38
C VAL A 8 -15.56 23.68 9.17
N ALA A 9 -16.40 23.65 8.13
CA ALA A 9 -16.21 24.50 6.96
C ALA A 9 -16.55 25.96 7.30
N ILE A 10 -15.64 26.87 6.94
CA ILE A 10 -15.79 28.31 7.16
C ILE A 10 -16.11 28.97 5.83
N VAL A 11 -17.21 29.72 5.79
CA VAL A 11 -17.62 30.51 4.63
C VAL A 11 -17.06 31.92 4.74
N CYS A 12 -16.55 32.47 3.64
CA CYS A 12 -16.10 33.85 3.61
C CYS A 12 -17.26 34.82 3.86
N ALA A 13 -17.14 35.65 4.89
CA ALA A 13 -18.17 36.64 5.24
C ALA A 13 -18.43 37.70 4.14
N GLN A 14 -17.46 37.98 3.26
CA GLN A 14 -17.62 39.02 2.22
C GLN A 14 -18.30 38.53 0.95
N CYS A 15 -17.92 37.36 0.42
CA CYS A 15 -18.53 36.83 -0.82
C CYS A 15 -19.60 35.76 -0.54
N GLY A 16 -19.74 35.31 0.71
CA GLY A 16 -20.67 34.24 1.08
C GLY A 16 -20.41 32.93 0.35
N ALA A 17 -19.25 32.74 -0.28
CA ALA A 17 -18.94 31.68 -1.24
C ALA A 17 -19.87 31.63 -2.46
N ASP A 18 -20.51 32.74 -2.84
CA ASP A 18 -21.25 32.86 -4.10
C ASP A 18 -20.26 32.76 -5.28
N PRO A 19 -20.42 31.79 -6.21
CA PRO A 19 -19.51 31.61 -7.32
C PRO A 19 -19.25 32.88 -8.16
N ARG A 20 -20.25 33.75 -8.31
CA ARG A 20 -20.14 34.99 -9.11
C ARG A 20 -19.29 36.05 -8.44
N LEU A 21 -19.33 36.11 -7.11
CA LEU A 21 -18.61 37.09 -6.29
C LEU A 21 -17.26 36.58 -5.82
N THR A 22 -17.08 35.25 -5.77
CA THR A 22 -15.89 34.62 -5.20
C THR A 22 -14.65 34.91 -6.05
N ALA A 23 -14.75 34.84 -7.38
CA ALA A 23 -13.61 34.99 -8.29
C ALA A 23 -12.87 36.34 -8.15
N SER A 24 -13.57 37.41 -7.76
CA SER A 24 -13.01 38.76 -7.59
C SER A 24 -12.85 39.17 -6.11
N CYS A 25 -13.18 38.29 -5.17
CA CYS A 25 -13.18 38.62 -3.74
C CYS A 25 -11.75 38.72 -3.19
N LYS A 26 -11.30 39.95 -2.91
CA LYS A 26 -9.98 40.22 -2.32
C LYS A 26 -9.82 39.64 -0.91
N ALA A 27 -10.90 39.54 -0.13
CA ALA A 27 -10.80 38.92 1.19
C ALA A 27 -10.47 37.44 1.09
N CYS A 28 -11.17 36.64 0.27
CA CYS A 28 -10.90 35.20 0.17
C CYS A 28 -9.89 34.80 -0.93
N GLY A 29 -9.48 35.75 -1.75
CA GLY A 29 -8.57 35.53 -2.88
C GLY A 29 -9.10 34.52 -3.91
N GLY A 30 -10.43 34.33 -4.02
CA GLY A 30 -11.03 33.32 -4.90
C GLY A 30 -11.45 32.01 -4.24
N ALA A 31 -11.17 31.79 -2.95
CA ALA A 31 -11.51 30.54 -2.27
C ALA A 31 -13.02 30.37 -1.99
N GLY A 32 -13.64 31.42 -1.45
CA GLY A 32 -15.05 31.44 -1.04
C GLY A 32 -15.33 30.66 0.24
N ILE A 33 -15.00 29.37 0.27
CA ILE A 33 -15.20 28.44 1.40
C ILE A 33 -13.98 27.52 1.52
N GLY A 34 -13.73 27.05 2.73
CA GLY A 34 -12.67 26.08 3.01
C GLY A 34 -12.80 25.54 4.42
N VAL A 35 -11.89 24.65 4.80
CA VAL A 35 -11.86 24.01 6.12
C VAL A 35 -10.63 24.52 6.87
N ALA A 36 -10.81 24.94 8.12
CA ALA A 36 -9.68 25.28 8.97
C ALA A 36 -8.90 24.01 9.36
N SER A 37 -7.59 24.06 9.18
CA SER A 37 -6.65 23.01 9.55
C SER A 37 -5.42 23.66 10.18
N PRO A 38 -4.68 22.94 11.03
CA PRO A 38 -3.42 23.42 11.58
C PRO A 38 -2.42 23.97 10.56
N ASP A 39 -2.39 23.42 9.34
CA ASP A 39 -1.48 23.86 8.27
C ASP A 39 -2.00 25.07 7.47
N GLY A 40 -3.21 25.53 7.79
CA GLY A 40 -3.86 26.64 7.11
C GLY A 40 -5.26 26.31 6.62
N PHE A 41 -5.75 27.14 5.71
CA PHE A 41 -7.10 27.05 5.21
C PHE A 41 -7.15 26.15 3.96
N LEU A 42 -7.77 24.97 4.09
CA LEU A 42 -7.88 23.97 3.03
C LEU A 42 -8.83 24.47 1.94
N VAL A 43 -8.31 24.64 0.73
CA VAL A 43 -9.05 25.17 -0.42
C VAL A 43 -8.72 24.37 -1.66
N TRP A 44 -9.74 24.14 -2.50
CA TRP A 44 -9.57 23.71 -3.88
C TRP A 44 -9.51 24.94 -4.79
N SER A 45 -8.37 25.23 -5.41
CA SER A 45 -8.22 26.31 -6.39
C SER A 45 -7.88 25.83 -7.80
N ASP A 46 -7.74 24.52 -8.00
CA ASP A 46 -7.49 23.94 -9.31
C ASP A 46 -8.67 24.19 -10.27
N PRO A 47 -8.46 24.88 -11.41
CA PRO A 47 -9.54 25.25 -12.32
C PRO A 47 -10.07 24.04 -13.07
N VAL A 48 -11.38 23.81 -12.95
CA VAL A 48 -12.10 22.76 -13.67
C VAL A 48 -13.08 23.43 -14.62
N ASP A 49 -12.68 23.53 -15.89
CA ASP A 49 -13.44 24.13 -16.98
C ASP A 49 -13.19 23.35 -18.28
N ASP A 50 -14.00 23.58 -19.30
CA ASP A 50 -13.93 22.83 -20.56
C ASP A 50 -12.54 22.92 -21.22
N PHE A 51 -11.87 24.07 -21.10
CA PHE A 51 -10.54 24.27 -21.69
C PHE A 51 -9.47 23.53 -20.89
N THR A 52 -9.48 23.60 -19.55
CA THR A 52 -8.50 22.89 -18.72
C THR A 52 -8.64 21.37 -18.82
N ILE A 53 -9.87 20.86 -18.82
CA ILE A 53 -10.16 19.43 -19.02
C ILE A 53 -9.65 18.98 -20.40
N ALA A 54 -9.97 19.73 -21.46
CA ALA A 54 -9.49 19.41 -22.82
C ALA A 54 -7.96 19.44 -22.90
N LEU A 55 -7.30 20.44 -22.30
CA LEU A 55 -5.85 20.55 -22.28
C LEU A 55 -5.19 19.37 -21.55
N ARG A 56 -5.76 18.93 -20.41
CA ARG A 56 -5.29 17.75 -19.66
C ARG A 56 -5.45 16.47 -20.47
N ALA A 57 -6.61 16.29 -21.13
CA ALA A 57 -6.85 15.16 -22.01
C ALA A 57 -5.84 15.11 -23.17
N ILE A 58 -5.55 16.27 -23.79
CA ILE A 58 -4.53 16.38 -24.84
C ILE A 58 -3.14 16.05 -24.29
N LYS A 59 -2.75 16.59 -23.13
CA LYS A 59 -1.45 16.29 -22.49
C LYS A 59 -1.29 14.79 -22.20
N LYS A 60 -2.33 14.15 -21.66
CA LYS A 60 -2.36 12.70 -21.37
C LYS A 60 -2.21 11.88 -22.65
N ASN A 61 -3.01 12.18 -23.68
CA ASN A 61 -2.95 11.50 -24.97
C ASN A 61 -1.61 11.71 -25.68
N ALA A 62 -1.09 12.94 -25.70
CA ALA A 62 0.21 13.26 -26.28
C ALA A 62 1.34 12.49 -25.59
N THR A 63 1.27 12.34 -24.26
CA THR A 63 2.25 11.56 -23.49
C THR A 63 2.19 10.08 -23.84
N VAL A 64 0.99 9.49 -23.92
CA VAL A 64 0.80 8.09 -24.35
C VAL A 64 1.33 7.87 -25.77
N ILE A 65 0.98 8.75 -26.72
CA ILE A 65 1.46 8.69 -28.10
C ILE A 65 2.99 8.79 -28.15
N PHE A 66 3.57 9.69 -27.37
CA PHE A 66 5.02 9.88 -27.29
C PHE A 66 5.73 8.63 -26.75
N HIS A 67 5.21 8.02 -25.67
CA HIS A 67 5.74 6.77 -25.14
C HIS A 67 5.61 5.61 -26.14
N LEU A 68 4.47 5.50 -26.82
CA LEU A 68 4.26 4.49 -27.86
C LEU A 68 5.24 4.66 -29.03
N ALA A 69 5.47 5.90 -29.48
CA ALA A 69 6.42 6.20 -30.54
C ALA A 69 7.86 5.80 -30.15
N ILE A 70 8.25 6.07 -28.90
CA ILE A 70 9.55 5.65 -28.35
C ILE A 70 9.66 4.12 -28.30
N MET A 71 8.62 3.41 -27.83
CA MET A 71 8.59 1.95 -27.79
C MET A 71 8.70 1.32 -29.19
N ILE A 72 7.98 1.87 -30.17
CA ILE A 72 8.07 1.43 -31.57
C ILE A 72 9.48 1.69 -32.12
N GLY A 73 10.05 2.88 -31.85
CA GLY A 73 11.42 3.22 -32.25
C GLY A 73 12.45 2.26 -31.67
N LEU A 74 12.32 1.91 -30.38
CA LEU A 74 13.16 0.90 -29.73
C LEU A 74 13.02 -0.46 -30.39
N GLY A 75 11.80 -0.91 -30.68
CA GLY A 75 11.53 -2.18 -31.35
C GLY A 75 12.13 -2.28 -32.75
N VAL A 76 12.00 -1.21 -33.56
CA VAL A 76 12.62 -1.13 -34.89
C VAL A 76 14.14 -1.16 -34.80
N ALA A 77 14.72 -0.42 -33.84
CA ALA A 77 16.16 -0.42 -33.64
C ALA A 77 16.67 -1.81 -33.23
N VAL A 78 16.00 -2.49 -32.31
CA VAL A 78 16.33 -3.87 -31.91
C VAL A 78 16.22 -4.83 -33.09
N ALA A 79 15.16 -4.74 -33.90
CA ALA A 79 15.00 -5.58 -35.08
C ALA A 79 16.12 -5.36 -36.12
N ALA A 80 16.51 -4.11 -36.36
CA ALA A 80 17.61 -3.76 -37.25
C ALA A 80 18.97 -4.25 -36.73
N ILE A 81 19.19 -4.18 -35.41
CA ILE A 81 20.38 -4.75 -34.76
C ILE A 81 20.39 -6.27 -34.94
N LEU A 82 19.30 -6.97 -34.61
CA LEU A 82 19.18 -8.42 -34.76
C LEU A 82 19.41 -8.84 -36.22
N TRP A 83 18.85 -8.12 -37.19
CA TRP A 83 19.09 -8.37 -38.60
C TRP A 83 20.56 -8.17 -38.99
N SER A 84 21.22 -7.12 -38.49
CA SER A 84 22.65 -6.93 -38.72
C SER A 84 23.50 -8.06 -38.11
N LEU A 85 23.12 -8.55 -36.92
CA LEU A 85 23.80 -9.66 -36.25
C LEU A 85 23.73 -10.97 -37.05
N THR A 86 22.63 -11.23 -37.78
CA THR A 86 22.54 -12.42 -38.66
C THR A 86 23.50 -12.41 -39.86
N ARG A 87 24.12 -11.26 -40.15
CA ARG A 87 25.09 -11.09 -41.24
C ARG A 87 26.55 -11.10 -40.76
N LEU A 88 26.78 -11.31 -39.47
CA LEU A 88 28.12 -11.48 -38.94
C LEU A 88 28.53 -12.95 -39.07
N ASP A 89 29.60 -13.21 -39.81
CA ASP A 89 30.16 -14.57 -39.97
C ASP A 89 30.80 -15.08 -38.66
N ASP A 90 31.26 -14.18 -37.80
CA ASP A 90 31.86 -14.50 -36.50
C ASP A 90 31.25 -13.61 -35.38
N VAL A 91 30.65 -14.28 -34.40
CA VAL A 91 29.98 -13.66 -33.25
C VAL A 91 30.98 -13.17 -32.20
N SER A 92 32.22 -13.69 -32.22
CA SER A 92 33.25 -13.33 -31.24
C SER A 92 33.68 -11.86 -31.31
N VAL A 93 33.53 -11.22 -32.48
CA VAL A 93 33.85 -9.81 -32.75
C VAL A 93 33.05 -8.85 -31.85
N ILE A 94 31.86 -9.25 -31.38
CA ILE A 94 31.00 -8.43 -30.50
C ILE A 94 31.66 -8.20 -29.13
N ARG A 95 32.56 -9.09 -28.69
CA ARG A 95 33.26 -8.97 -27.39
C ARG A 95 34.41 -7.96 -27.45
N GLU A 96 34.83 -7.54 -28.63
CA GLU A 96 35.91 -6.58 -28.78
C GLU A 96 35.40 -5.14 -28.63
N ALA A 97 36.13 -4.31 -27.87
CA ALA A 97 35.78 -2.90 -27.69
C ALA A 97 35.83 -2.10 -29.02
N SER A 98 36.67 -2.53 -29.96
CA SER A 98 36.80 -1.96 -31.31
C SER A 98 35.49 -2.01 -32.10
N PHE A 99 34.67 -3.06 -31.90
CA PHE A 99 33.37 -3.21 -32.54
C PHE A 99 32.41 -2.10 -32.10
N TRP A 100 32.32 -1.82 -30.80
CA TRP A 100 31.40 -0.84 -30.23
C TRP A 100 31.80 0.63 -30.44
N VAL A 101 33.04 0.86 -30.85
CA VAL A 101 33.58 2.19 -31.22
C VAL A 101 33.67 2.36 -32.74
N SER A 102 33.38 1.30 -33.50
CA SER A 102 33.36 1.37 -34.96
C SER A 102 32.25 2.31 -35.44
N GLY A 103 32.55 3.14 -36.45
CA GLY A 103 31.58 4.05 -37.08
C GLY A 103 30.51 3.34 -37.93
N ARG A 104 30.21 2.06 -37.63
CA ARG A 104 29.17 1.31 -38.33
C ARG A 104 27.79 1.84 -37.93
N TRP A 105 26.87 1.83 -38.88
CA TRP A 105 25.52 2.34 -38.69
C TRP A 105 24.71 1.51 -37.69
N ASP A 106 24.96 0.20 -37.60
CA ASP A 106 24.28 -0.74 -36.69
C ASP A 106 24.69 -0.53 -35.23
N VAL A 107 25.98 -0.27 -34.98
CA VAL A 107 26.51 0.08 -33.65
C VAL A 107 25.98 1.45 -33.20
N SER A 108 25.92 2.41 -34.12
CA SER A 108 25.34 3.74 -33.84
C SER A 108 23.84 3.64 -33.50
N LEU A 109 23.11 2.78 -34.21
CA LEU A 109 21.70 2.50 -33.94
C LEU A 109 21.51 1.79 -32.58
N ALA A 110 22.43 0.92 -32.18
CA ALA A 110 22.43 0.29 -30.87
C ALA A 110 22.63 1.29 -29.72
N TRP A 111 23.60 2.21 -29.86
CA TRP A 111 23.79 3.29 -28.88
C TRP A 111 22.59 4.23 -28.82
N PHE A 112 21.99 4.56 -29.97
CA PHE A 112 20.77 5.36 -30.03
C PHE A 112 19.59 4.66 -29.35
N ALA A 113 19.41 3.35 -29.59
CA ALA A 113 18.39 2.55 -28.93
C ALA A 113 18.59 2.49 -27.41
N ALA A 114 19.83 2.31 -26.95
CA ALA A 114 20.16 2.31 -25.53
C ALA A 114 19.83 3.67 -24.89
N PHE A 115 20.22 4.78 -25.53
CA PHE A 115 19.87 6.13 -25.08
C PHE A 115 18.35 6.35 -25.03
N LEU A 116 17.63 5.96 -26.08
CA LEU A 116 16.17 6.08 -26.17
C LEU A 116 15.47 5.25 -25.09
N GLY A 117 16.01 4.05 -24.79
CA GLY A 117 15.54 3.17 -23.72
C GLY A 117 15.77 3.78 -22.33
N CYS A 118 16.97 4.30 -22.06
CA CYS A 118 17.25 5.02 -20.80
C CYS A 118 16.37 6.26 -20.64
N PHE A 119 16.16 7.02 -21.73
CA PHE A 119 15.27 8.18 -21.74
C PHE A 119 13.81 7.78 -21.48
N LEU A 120 13.34 6.67 -22.06
CA LEU A 120 12.01 6.13 -21.77
C LEU A 120 11.86 5.77 -20.30
N ILE A 121 12.83 5.06 -19.72
CA ILE A 121 12.81 4.67 -18.30
C ILE A 121 12.77 5.92 -17.41
N PHE A 122 13.61 6.92 -17.71
CA PHE A 122 13.60 8.20 -17.01
C PHE A 122 12.22 8.88 -17.10
N ARG A 123 11.64 8.99 -18.31
CA ARG A 123 10.33 9.65 -18.51
C ARG A 123 9.17 8.90 -17.84
N LEU A 124 9.18 7.58 -17.88
CA LEU A 124 8.21 6.75 -17.17
C LEU A 124 8.32 6.94 -15.65
N SER A 125 9.52 7.11 -15.10
CA SER A 125 9.72 7.42 -13.68
C SER A 125 9.23 8.81 -13.27
N GLU A 126 9.31 9.79 -14.17
CA GLU A 126 8.89 11.19 -13.91
C GLU A 126 7.37 11.37 -14.06
N TYR A 127 6.73 10.64 -14.98
CA TYR A 127 5.28 10.71 -15.24
C TYR A 127 4.42 10.36 -14.02
N SER A 128 4.92 9.55 -13.08
CA SER A 128 4.16 9.17 -11.88
C SER A 128 4.13 10.26 -10.78
N SER A 129 4.74 11.44 -10.98
CA SER A 129 5.03 12.41 -9.91
C SER A 129 4.06 13.58 -9.74
N ASP A 130 2.99 13.69 -10.56
CA ASP A 130 2.02 14.81 -10.49
C ASP A 130 1.04 14.71 -9.29
N VAL A 131 1.06 13.61 -8.53
CA VAL A 131 0.27 13.41 -7.32
C VAL A 131 1.17 13.51 -6.09
N ARG A 132 0.90 14.48 -5.21
CA ARG A 132 1.63 14.65 -3.95
C ARG A 132 0.99 13.80 -2.86
N SER A 133 1.81 13.15 -2.03
CA SER A 133 1.29 12.48 -0.84
C SER A 133 0.75 13.50 0.17
N ILE A 134 -0.29 13.12 0.92
CA ILE A 134 -0.82 13.91 2.02
C ILE A 134 0.24 13.95 3.13
N PRO A 135 0.64 15.14 3.62
CA PRO A 135 1.58 15.24 4.72
C PRO A 135 0.96 14.70 6.02
N GLY A 136 1.77 14.01 6.81
CA GLY A 136 1.40 13.63 8.18
C GLY A 136 1.11 14.86 9.05
N TRP A 137 0.50 14.64 10.21
CA TRP A 137 0.37 15.69 11.21
C TRP A 137 1.75 16.03 11.79
N ALA A 138 2.15 17.30 11.69
CA ALA A 138 3.38 17.78 12.33
C ALA A 138 3.24 17.96 13.85
N MET A 139 2.00 17.95 14.35
CA MET A 139 1.62 18.22 15.74
C MET A 139 1.27 16.93 16.48
N THR A 140 1.43 16.93 17.80
CA THR A 140 0.98 15.82 18.66
C THR A 140 -0.54 15.75 18.74
N GLU A 141 -1.10 14.59 19.10
CA GLU A 141 -2.55 14.39 19.22
C GLU A 141 -3.19 15.41 20.17
N ALA A 142 -2.55 15.71 21.31
CA ALA A 142 -3.01 16.74 22.25
C ALA A 142 -3.01 18.16 21.65
N GLN A 143 -2.06 18.47 20.77
CA GLN A 143 -2.02 19.76 20.07
C GLN A 143 -3.12 19.88 19.01
N LEU A 144 -3.46 18.77 18.34
CA LEU A 144 -4.58 18.70 17.40
C LEU A 144 -5.90 18.88 18.11
N GLU A 145 -6.12 18.16 19.23
CA GLU A 145 -7.32 18.30 20.05
C GLU A 145 -7.48 19.74 20.58
N ALA A 146 -6.39 20.38 21.00
CA ALA A 146 -6.40 21.78 21.44
C ALA A 146 -6.72 22.76 20.29
N HIS A 147 -6.19 22.51 19.09
CA HIS A 147 -6.51 23.29 17.89
C HIS A 147 -7.98 23.16 17.52
N ASP A 148 -8.52 21.95 17.51
CA ASP A 148 -9.91 21.69 17.14
C ASP A 148 -10.88 22.27 18.18
N ALA A 149 -10.53 22.19 19.47
CA ALA A 149 -11.28 22.83 20.55
C ALA A 149 -11.26 24.38 20.48
N ALA A 150 -10.22 24.97 19.89
CA ALA A 150 -10.10 26.41 19.72
C ALA A 150 -11.02 26.97 18.61
N ALA A 151 -11.73 26.10 17.87
CA ALA A 151 -12.64 26.47 16.77
C ALA A 151 -12.02 27.53 15.83
N PRO A 152 -10.89 27.20 15.17
CA PRO A 152 -10.02 28.19 14.56
C PRO A 152 -10.78 28.98 13.50
N THR A 153 -10.72 30.31 13.61
CA THR A 153 -11.18 31.18 12.53
C THR A 153 -10.22 31.10 11.35
N ARG A 154 -10.68 31.55 10.18
CA ARG A 154 -9.93 31.53 8.93
C ARG A 154 -8.43 31.84 9.12
N ALA A 155 -7.57 30.87 8.78
CA ALA A 155 -6.12 31.02 8.80
C ALA A 155 -5.63 31.99 7.70
N ASP A 156 -4.51 32.67 7.96
CA ASP A 156 -3.91 33.65 7.04
C ASP A 156 -3.33 33.01 5.75
N HIS A 157 -2.96 31.73 5.81
CA HIS A 157 -2.39 30.99 4.67
C HIS A 157 -3.39 30.00 4.06
N ARG A 158 -3.40 29.92 2.72
CA ARG A 158 -4.22 28.97 1.95
C ARG A 158 -3.39 27.72 1.65
N PHE A 159 -3.95 26.56 1.96
CA PHE A 159 -3.36 25.28 1.64
C PHE A 159 -4.15 24.64 0.48
N GLU A 160 -3.46 24.43 -0.64
CA GLU A 160 -4.07 23.88 -1.85
C GLU A 160 -4.19 22.36 -1.76
N ILE A 161 -5.41 21.83 -1.85
CA ILE A 161 -5.67 20.40 -1.66
C ILE A 161 -5.63 19.58 -2.95
N ALA A 162 -5.87 20.17 -4.12
CA ALA A 162 -5.98 19.43 -5.38
C ALA A 162 -4.75 18.54 -5.73
N PRO A 163 -3.50 18.96 -5.47
CA PRO A 163 -2.31 18.14 -5.68
C PRO A 163 -2.30 16.81 -4.91
N HIS A 164 -3.10 16.69 -3.85
CA HIS A 164 -3.12 15.51 -2.97
C HIS A 164 -4.24 14.50 -3.30
N PHE A 165 -5.05 14.81 -4.30
CA PHE A 165 -6.08 13.90 -4.80
C PHE A 165 -5.45 12.93 -5.78
N SER A 166 -5.84 11.65 -5.71
CA SER A 166 -5.42 10.64 -6.68
C SER A 166 -5.88 11.02 -8.09
N GLU A 167 -5.23 10.47 -9.12
CA GLU A 167 -5.62 10.71 -10.52
C GLU A 167 -7.11 10.37 -10.73
N GLU A 168 -7.56 9.23 -10.20
CA GLU A 168 -8.96 8.80 -10.27
C GLU A 168 -9.93 9.75 -9.54
N ALA A 169 -9.50 10.33 -8.41
CA ALA A 169 -10.29 11.29 -7.66
C ALA A 169 -10.39 12.63 -8.40
N ARG A 170 -9.30 13.11 -9.03
CA ARG A 170 -9.35 14.31 -9.89
C ARG A 170 -10.24 14.08 -11.11
N ASP A 171 -10.10 12.93 -11.78
CA ASP A 171 -10.97 12.53 -12.90
C ASP A 171 -12.44 12.46 -12.46
N THR A 172 -12.71 12.08 -11.21
CA THR A 172 -14.08 12.09 -10.64
C THR A 172 -14.64 13.49 -10.51
N VAL A 173 -13.83 14.47 -10.08
CA VAL A 173 -14.23 15.89 -10.03
C VAL A 173 -14.48 16.43 -11.43
N GLU A 174 -13.64 16.10 -12.40
CA GLU A 174 -13.82 16.49 -13.82
C GLU A 174 -15.07 15.85 -14.43
N ARG A 175 -15.35 14.57 -14.14
CA ARG A 175 -16.59 13.91 -14.55
C ARG A 175 -17.83 14.57 -13.93
N ALA A 176 -17.76 15.00 -12.67
CA ALA A 176 -18.85 15.71 -12.02
C ALA A 176 -19.15 17.05 -12.72
N TYR A 177 -18.10 17.77 -13.15
CA TYR A 177 -18.24 18.94 -14.00
C TYR A 177 -18.88 18.59 -15.35
N GLY A 178 -18.42 17.51 -16.01
CA GLY A 178 -19.01 17.04 -17.27
C GLY A 178 -20.51 16.74 -17.15
N ILE A 179 -20.95 16.11 -16.06
CA ILE A 179 -22.39 15.89 -15.78
C ILE A 179 -23.14 17.23 -15.66
N ALA A 180 -22.57 18.21 -14.97
CA ALA A 180 -23.17 19.54 -14.85
C ALA A 180 -23.28 20.24 -16.20
N HIS A 181 -22.23 20.14 -17.03
CA HIS A 181 -22.19 20.69 -18.38
C HIS A 181 -23.25 20.05 -19.30
N ASP A 182 -23.35 18.72 -19.31
CA ASP A 182 -24.32 17.98 -20.12
C ASP A 182 -25.77 18.30 -19.71
N LEU A 183 -26.00 18.45 -18.40
CA LEU A 183 -27.30 18.85 -17.85
C LEU A 183 -27.55 20.37 -17.90
N LYS A 184 -26.64 21.16 -18.49
CA LYS A 184 -26.69 22.62 -18.64
C LYS A 184 -26.95 23.35 -17.32
N ARG A 185 -26.22 22.97 -16.28
CA ARG A 185 -26.35 23.51 -14.91
C ARG A 185 -25.29 24.57 -14.68
N THR A 186 -25.62 25.60 -13.90
CA THR A 186 -24.68 26.66 -13.52
C THR A 186 -23.75 26.26 -12.38
N GLU A 187 -24.10 25.22 -11.63
CA GLU A 187 -23.33 24.79 -10.47
C GLU A 187 -23.14 23.28 -10.42
N VAL A 188 -21.91 22.84 -10.08
CA VAL A 188 -21.61 21.45 -9.75
C VAL A 188 -21.97 21.22 -8.29
N ARG A 189 -22.92 20.32 -8.05
CA ARG A 189 -23.49 20.01 -6.74
C ARG A 189 -23.01 18.66 -6.19
N PRO A 190 -23.18 18.39 -4.88
CA PRO A 190 -22.76 17.11 -4.30
C PRO A 190 -23.40 15.88 -4.96
N ASP A 191 -24.64 15.96 -5.45
CA ASP A 191 -25.30 14.86 -6.16
C ASP A 191 -24.63 14.50 -7.49
N MET A 192 -24.03 15.47 -8.19
CA MET A 192 -23.26 15.21 -9.41
C MET A 192 -21.88 14.63 -9.07
N LEU A 193 -21.26 15.10 -7.98
CA LEU A 193 -20.02 14.52 -7.47
C LEU A 193 -20.22 13.06 -7.02
N PHE A 194 -21.33 12.78 -6.33
CA PHE A 194 -21.75 11.45 -5.95
C PHE A 194 -21.97 10.54 -7.17
N ALA A 195 -22.69 11.04 -8.19
CA ALA A 195 -22.92 10.31 -9.43
C ALA A 195 -21.61 9.97 -10.15
N ALA A 196 -20.70 10.95 -10.25
CA ALA A 196 -19.39 10.75 -10.87
C ALA A 196 -18.54 9.73 -10.12
N ALA A 197 -18.53 9.76 -8.78
CA ALA A 197 -17.80 8.81 -7.97
C ALA A 197 -18.37 7.39 -8.10
N LEU A 198 -19.69 7.26 -8.23
CA LEU A 198 -20.38 5.99 -8.42
C LEU A 198 -20.04 5.30 -9.75
N THR A 199 -19.76 6.09 -10.80
CA THR A 199 -19.34 5.56 -12.11
C THR A 199 -17.89 5.06 -12.16
N GLY A 200 -17.08 5.37 -11.15
CA GLY A 200 -15.70 4.93 -11.06
C GLY A 200 -15.56 3.47 -10.57
N PRO A 201 -14.34 2.91 -10.59
CA PRO A 201 -14.06 1.55 -10.10
C PRO A 201 -14.49 1.33 -8.64
N SER A 202 -14.18 2.29 -7.76
CA SER A 202 -14.57 2.27 -6.34
C SER A 202 -16.08 2.29 -6.16
N GLY A 203 -16.79 3.06 -6.99
CA GLY A 203 -18.25 3.13 -7.01
C GLY A 203 -18.88 1.81 -7.42
N GLY A 204 -18.34 1.15 -8.45
CA GLY A 204 -18.76 -0.19 -8.86
C GLY A 204 -18.61 -1.23 -7.74
N LEU A 205 -17.46 -1.23 -7.05
CA LEU A 205 -17.22 -2.11 -5.90
C LEU A 205 -18.18 -1.85 -4.75
N PHE A 206 -18.43 -0.57 -4.45
CA PHE A 206 -19.41 -0.14 -3.43
C PHE A 206 -20.83 -0.67 -3.77
N MET A 207 -21.28 -0.48 -5.00
CA MET A 207 -22.60 -0.96 -5.45
C MET A 207 -22.71 -2.48 -5.41
N ALA A 208 -21.67 -3.18 -5.88
CA ALA A 208 -21.62 -4.64 -5.83
C ALA A 208 -21.73 -5.16 -4.39
N ARG A 209 -21.07 -4.50 -3.43
CA ARG A 209 -21.14 -4.87 -2.02
C ARG A 209 -22.52 -4.63 -1.40
N LEU A 210 -23.23 -3.59 -1.82
CA LEU A 210 -24.62 -3.34 -1.44
C LEU A 210 -25.62 -4.27 -2.16
N GLY A 211 -25.21 -5.00 -3.19
CA GLY A 211 -26.14 -5.74 -4.06
C GLY A 211 -27.03 -4.82 -4.90
N LEU A 212 -26.62 -3.58 -5.11
CA LEU A 212 -27.33 -2.60 -5.93
C LEU A 212 -26.88 -2.68 -7.38
N SER A 213 -27.82 -2.76 -8.32
CA SER A 213 -27.51 -2.58 -9.74
C SER A 213 -27.52 -1.10 -10.12
N PHE A 214 -26.65 -0.72 -11.05
CA PHE A 214 -26.51 0.68 -11.49
C PHE A 214 -27.84 1.28 -12.00
N ASP A 215 -28.65 0.49 -12.68
CA ASP A 215 -29.92 0.93 -13.25
C ASP A 215 -30.96 1.37 -12.21
N LEU A 216 -30.95 0.75 -11.02
CA LEU A 216 -31.85 1.09 -9.92
C LEU A 216 -31.53 2.46 -9.31
N VAL A 217 -30.25 2.84 -9.28
CA VAL A 217 -29.80 4.12 -8.72
C VAL A 217 -29.82 5.22 -9.78
N LYS A 218 -29.51 4.89 -11.04
CA LYS A 218 -29.39 5.84 -12.15
C LYS A 218 -30.63 6.72 -12.34
N ARG A 219 -31.82 6.12 -12.39
CA ARG A 219 -33.08 6.87 -12.64
C ARG A 219 -33.46 7.81 -11.48
N PRO A 220 -33.49 7.36 -10.21
CA PRO A 220 -33.70 8.26 -9.07
C PRO A 220 -32.66 9.38 -8.99
N LEU A 221 -31.39 9.07 -9.22
CA LEU A 221 -30.30 10.05 -9.15
C LEU A 221 -30.40 11.10 -10.26
N ALA A 222 -30.71 10.69 -11.49
CA ALA A 222 -30.99 11.62 -12.59
C ALA A 222 -32.16 12.55 -12.28
N THR A 223 -33.24 12.02 -11.69
CA THR A 223 -34.39 12.82 -11.26
C THR A 223 -34.00 13.87 -10.20
N LEU A 224 -33.15 13.50 -9.22
CA LEU A 224 -32.64 14.45 -8.22
C LEU A 224 -31.81 15.58 -8.85
N MET A 225 -30.94 15.24 -9.82
CA MET A 225 -30.11 16.22 -10.52
C MET A 225 -30.94 17.18 -11.40
N ILE A 226 -32.07 16.71 -11.92
CA ILE A 226 -32.92 17.51 -12.81
C ILE A 226 -33.85 18.46 -12.05
N SER A 227 -34.38 18.00 -10.91
CA SER A 227 -35.54 18.61 -10.22
C SER A 227 -35.32 19.98 -9.59
N ASP A 228 -34.08 20.42 -9.37
CA ASP A 228 -33.79 21.77 -8.88
C ASP A 228 -33.24 22.65 -10.01
N ALA A 229 -34.06 23.60 -10.47
CA ALA A 229 -33.73 24.45 -11.61
C ALA A 229 -32.84 25.65 -11.20
N SER A 230 -31.60 25.62 -11.67
CA SER A 230 -30.84 26.82 -12.01
C SER A 230 -30.27 26.59 -13.41
N ALA A 231 -31.17 26.61 -14.40
CA ALA A 231 -30.80 26.57 -15.80
C ALA A 231 -30.32 27.97 -16.19
N GLY A 232 -29.06 28.09 -16.53
CA GLY A 232 -28.43 29.36 -16.89
C GLY A 232 -27.19 29.11 -17.73
N ASN A 233 -26.74 30.13 -18.44
CA ASN A 233 -25.51 30.02 -19.24
C ASN A 233 -24.26 30.02 -18.33
N PRO A 234 -23.20 29.29 -18.72
CA PRO A 234 -21.93 29.21 -18.00
C PRO A 234 -21.30 30.60 -17.72
N PRO A 235 -20.44 30.74 -16.70
CA PRO A 235 -19.53 29.71 -16.19
C PRO A 235 -20.14 28.76 -15.16
N ILE A 236 -19.87 27.47 -15.33
CA ILE A 236 -20.21 26.44 -14.33
C ILE A 236 -19.20 26.56 -13.20
N ALA A 237 -19.67 26.58 -11.96
CA ALA A 237 -18.81 26.66 -10.79
C ALA A 237 -19.18 25.64 -9.72
N PHE A 238 -18.25 25.29 -8.83
CA PHE A 238 -18.59 24.44 -7.70
C PHE A 238 -19.51 25.17 -6.71
N SER A 239 -20.62 24.51 -6.33
CA SER A 239 -21.48 24.95 -5.24
C SER A 239 -20.71 25.00 -3.91
N LYS A 240 -21.27 25.70 -2.92
CA LYS A 240 -20.65 25.85 -1.59
C LYS A 240 -20.50 24.49 -0.92
N GLU A 241 -21.51 23.65 -1.06
CA GLU A 241 -21.58 22.30 -0.54
C GLU A 241 -20.51 21.43 -1.20
N THR A 242 -20.35 21.48 -2.53
CA THR A 242 -19.30 20.71 -3.22
C THR A 242 -17.90 21.12 -2.77
N LYS A 243 -17.60 22.43 -2.69
CA LYS A 243 -16.29 22.90 -2.22
C LYS A 243 -16.02 22.46 -0.77
N ARG A 244 -17.04 22.44 0.08
CA ARG A 244 -16.97 21.86 1.41
C ARG A 244 -16.69 20.36 1.37
N SER A 245 -17.41 19.59 0.55
CA SER A 245 -17.18 18.14 0.41
C SER A 245 -15.74 17.83 0.00
N LEU A 246 -15.16 18.59 -0.93
CA LEU A 246 -13.76 18.43 -1.37
C LEU A 246 -12.77 18.68 -0.22
N ALA A 247 -12.95 19.77 0.53
CA ALA A 247 -12.07 20.11 1.65
C ALA A 247 -12.19 19.10 2.81
N LEU A 248 -13.41 18.62 3.10
CA LEU A 248 -13.64 17.59 4.11
C LEU A 248 -13.12 16.21 3.67
N ALA A 249 -13.15 15.90 2.39
CA ALA A 249 -12.58 14.66 1.84
C ALA A 249 -11.07 14.60 2.09
N TYR A 250 -10.38 15.72 1.86
CA TYR A 250 -8.96 15.84 2.19
C TYR A 250 -8.71 15.70 3.69
N ALA A 251 -9.48 16.40 4.53
CA ALA A 251 -9.32 16.34 5.98
C ALA A 251 -9.55 14.92 6.53
N GLU A 252 -10.57 14.21 6.05
CA GLU A 252 -10.85 12.83 6.46
C GLU A 252 -9.75 11.86 5.97
N ALA A 253 -9.29 11.99 4.72
CA ALA A 253 -8.19 11.19 4.20
C ALA A 253 -6.90 11.37 5.03
N ARG A 254 -6.64 12.60 5.47
CA ARG A 254 -5.49 12.93 6.32
C ARG A 254 -5.59 12.34 7.71
N THR A 255 -6.76 12.44 8.35
CA THR A 255 -7.00 11.80 9.65
C THR A 255 -6.88 10.29 9.55
N ALA A 256 -7.31 9.69 8.43
CA ALA A 256 -7.13 8.28 8.11
C ALA A 256 -5.70 7.91 7.67
N ARG A 257 -4.73 8.85 7.71
CA ARG A 257 -3.32 8.66 7.31
C ARG A 257 -3.15 8.07 5.90
N ARG A 258 -4.06 8.38 4.99
CA ARG A 258 -3.95 7.94 3.59
C ARG A 258 -2.87 8.72 2.85
N LYS A 259 -2.29 8.09 1.83
CA LYS A 259 -1.32 8.74 0.94
C LYS A 259 -2.00 9.79 0.05
N HIS A 260 -3.21 9.50 -0.42
CA HIS A 260 -3.96 10.37 -1.33
C HIS A 260 -5.46 10.37 -0.98
N VAL A 261 -6.20 11.35 -1.49
CA VAL A 261 -7.67 11.35 -1.45
C VAL A 261 -8.18 10.47 -2.59
N SER A 262 -8.97 9.43 -2.27
CA SER A 262 -9.54 8.50 -3.25
C SER A 262 -10.98 8.90 -3.63
N PRO A 263 -11.53 8.35 -4.73
CA PRO A 263 -12.91 8.63 -5.14
C PRO A 263 -13.95 8.31 -4.06
N ILE A 264 -13.68 7.32 -3.20
CA ILE A 264 -14.58 6.91 -2.11
C ILE A 264 -14.76 8.02 -1.05
N GLU A 265 -13.74 8.86 -0.79
CA GLU A 265 -13.90 10.02 0.08
C GLU A 265 -14.87 11.04 -0.52
N LEU A 266 -14.78 11.27 -1.83
CA LEU A 266 -15.68 12.19 -2.54
C LEU A 266 -17.11 11.67 -2.53
N PHE A 267 -17.28 10.36 -2.74
CA PHE A 267 -18.56 9.69 -2.59
C PHE A 267 -19.15 9.87 -1.18
N LEU A 268 -18.36 9.59 -0.15
CA LEU A 268 -18.83 9.68 1.24
C LEU A 268 -19.16 11.11 1.67
N GLN A 269 -18.32 12.07 1.30
CA GLN A 269 -18.55 13.47 1.68
C GLN A 269 -19.74 14.06 0.94
N SER A 270 -19.90 13.75 -0.35
CA SER A 270 -21.11 14.16 -1.09
C SER A 270 -22.39 13.53 -0.53
N PHE A 271 -22.34 12.27 -0.09
CA PHE A 271 -23.45 11.61 0.60
C PHE A 271 -23.78 12.26 1.95
N LYS A 272 -22.76 12.58 2.76
CA LYS A 272 -22.92 13.27 4.05
C LYS A 272 -23.51 14.68 3.89
N ASP A 273 -23.07 15.41 2.85
CA ASP A 273 -23.49 16.80 2.62
C ASP A 273 -24.87 16.93 1.95
N SER A 274 -25.41 15.88 1.34
CA SER A 274 -26.73 15.92 0.66
C SER A 274 -27.80 15.07 1.37
N PRO A 275 -28.75 15.70 2.09
CA PRO A 275 -29.90 14.99 2.68
C PRO A 275 -30.76 14.27 1.64
N LYS A 276 -30.78 14.76 0.40
CA LYS A 276 -31.52 14.15 -0.71
C LYS A 276 -30.93 12.79 -1.09
N LEU A 277 -29.60 12.66 -1.09
CA LEU A 277 -28.91 11.39 -1.34
C LEU A 277 -29.14 10.38 -0.22
N GLN A 278 -29.10 10.84 1.04
CA GLN A 278 -29.40 10.01 2.20
C GLN A 278 -30.82 9.45 2.12
N THR A 279 -31.79 10.31 1.83
CA THR A 279 -33.19 9.90 1.63
C THR A 279 -33.35 8.94 0.45
N LEU A 280 -32.58 9.13 -0.63
CA LEU A 280 -32.63 8.25 -1.81
C LEU A 280 -32.14 6.84 -1.45
N LEU A 281 -30.97 6.70 -0.84
CA LEU A 281 -30.44 5.38 -0.47
C LEU A 281 -31.28 4.71 0.62
N ASP A 282 -31.80 5.48 1.56
CA ASP A 282 -32.70 4.98 2.60
C ASP A 282 -33.98 4.38 2.00
N ARG A 283 -34.60 5.05 1.02
CA ARG A 283 -35.74 4.51 0.25
C ARG A 283 -35.42 3.26 -0.54
N LEU A 284 -34.16 3.07 -0.94
CA LEU A 284 -33.68 1.85 -1.59
C LEU A 284 -33.37 0.73 -0.58
N GLY A 285 -33.54 0.96 0.73
CA GLY A 285 -33.29 -0.02 1.79
C GLY A 285 -31.89 0.05 2.39
N PHE A 286 -31.13 1.13 2.13
CA PHE A 286 -29.75 1.31 2.59
C PHE A 286 -29.63 2.53 3.50
N PRO A 287 -29.84 2.35 4.83
CA PRO A 287 -29.71 3.45 5.77
C PRO A 287 -28.27 3.97 5.83
N ALA A 288 -28.10 5.21 6.28
CA ALA A 288 -26.79 5.88 6.30
C ALA A 288 -25.71 5.08 7.05
N GLU A 289 -26.06 4.40 8.14
CA GLU A 289 -25.13 3.55 8.89
C GLU A 289 -24.57 2.40 8.03
N HIS A 290 -25.43 1.75 7.24
CA HIS A 290 -25.02 0.66 6.36
C HIS A 290 -24.11 1.17 5.23
N VAL A 291 -24.45 2.31 4.63
CA VAL A 291 -23.64 2.99 3.61
C VAL A 291 -22.24 3.31 4.15
N MET A 292 -22.15 3.85 5.37
CA MET A 292 -20.87 4.15 6.01
C MET A 292 -20.03 2.88 6.24
N LYS A 293 -20.62 1.79 6.76
CA LYS A 293 -19.92 0.51 6.97
C LYS A 293 -19.39 -0.07 5.66
N VAL A 294 -20.17 -0.01 4.58
CA VAL A 294 -19.74 -0.50 3.27
C VAL A 294 -18.63 0.37 2.69
N ALA A 295 -18.69 1.68 2.88
CA ALA A 295 -17.63 2.56 2.43
C ALA A 295 -16.32 2.36 3.21
N GLU A 296 -16.37 2.11 4.51
CA GLU A 296 -15.19 1.67 5.29
C GLU A 296 -14.62 0.35 4.78
N TRP A 297 -15.48 -0.60 4.42
CA TRP A 297 -15.04 -1.83 3.79
C TRP A 297 -14.35 -1.58 2.43
N VAL A 298 -14.91 -0.71 1.58
CA VAL A 298 -14.27 -0.33 0.29
C VAL A 298 -12.92 0.34 0.53
N ARG A 299 -12.82 1.24 1.51
CA ARG A 299 -11.56 1.88 1.93
C ARG A 299 -10.50 0.84 2.29
N LEU A 300 -10.86 -0.17 3.08
CA LEU A 300 -9.95 -1.26 3.45
C LEU A 300 -9.51 -2.07 2.22
N GLN A 301 -10.43 -2.36 1.29
CA GLN A 301 -10.10 -3.09 0.06
C GLN A 301 -9.15 -2.31 -0.85
N GLU A 302 -9.35 -0.99 -1.00
CA GLU A 302 -8.44 -0.13 -1.76
C GLU A 302 -7.04 -0.14 -1.15
N GLN A 303 -6.94 0.00 0.18
CA GLN A 303 -5.67 -0.05 0.89
C GLN A 303 -4.95 -1.40 0.70
N LEU A 304 -5.65 -2.51 0.91
CA LEU A 304 -5.07 -3.85 0.71
C LEU A 304 -4.57 -4.06 -0.72
N ARG A 305 -5.28 -3.50 -1.72
CA ARG A 305 -4.86 -3.54 -3.12
C ARG A 305 -3.59 -2.72 -3.34
N GLU A 306 -3.52 -1.50 -2.80
CA GLU A 306 -2.32 -0.65 -2.91
C GLU A 306 -1.10 -1.31 -2.25
N ASP A 307 -1.28 -1.87 -1.06
CA ASP A 307 -0.23 -2.58 -0.33
C ASP A 307 0.22 -3.83 -1.11
N TYR A 308 -0.70 -4.57 -1.72
CA TYR A 308 -0.38 -5.70 -2.58
C TYR A 308 0.40 -5.28 -3.85
N LEU A 309 0.00 -4.21 -4.53
CA LEU A 309 0.71 -3.74 -5.73
C LEU A 309 2.13 -3.29 -5.38
N ARG A 310 2.28 -2.53 -4.27
CA ARG A 310 3.59 -2.14 -3.74
C ARG A 310 4.43 -3.37 -3.40
N PHE A 311 3.84 -4.37 -2.76
CA PHE A 311 4.51 -5.63 -2.44
C PHE A 311 5.06 -6.30 -3.70
N VAL A 312 4.24 -6.42 -4.75
CA VAL A 312 4.63 -7.05 -6.03
C VAL A 312 5.81 -6.31 -6.68
N GLU A 313 5.79 -4.97 -6.66
CA GLU A 313 6.90 -4.16 -7.17
C GLU A 313 8.20 -4.41 -6.40
N LEU A 314 8.14 -4.42 -5.06
CA LEU A 314 9.31 -4.66 -4.21
C LEU A 314 9.81 -6.11 -4.33
N ALA A 315 8.91 -7.08 -4.40
CA ALA A 315 9.22 -8.49 -4.57
C ALA A 315 9.96 -8.78 -5.89
N ALA A 316 9.66 -8.03 -6.96
CA ALA A 316 10.35 -8.15 -8.24
C ALA A 316 11.85 -7.81 -8.13
N LEU A 317 12.25 -6.97 -7.18
CA LEU A 317 13.64 -6.57 -6.92
C LEU A 317 14.41 -7.57 -6.05
N LYS A 318 13.75 -8.63 -5.55
CA LYS A 318 14.37 -9.64 -4.70
C LYS A 318 14.97 -10.80 -5.52
N PRO A 319 16.10 -11.40 -5.05
CA PRO A 319 16.73 -12.51 -5.73
C PRO A 319 15.79 -13.72 -5.86
N LYS A 320 15.94 -14.47 -6.95
CA LYS A 320 15.17 -15.70 -7.23
C LYS A 320 15.75 -16.95 -6.55
N SER A 321 16.98 -16.86 -6.07
CA SER A 321 17.78 -17.98 -5.58
C SER A 321 18.00 -17.90 -4.07
N VAL A 322 18.45 -19.03 -3.50
CA VAL A 322 18.95 -19.16 -2.13
C VAL A 322 20.11 -18.19 -1.82
N MET A 323 20.86 -17.76 -2.83
CA MET A 323 21.95 -16.81 -2.63
C MET A 323 21.44 -15.41 -2.28
N ASN A 324 22.07 -14.78 -1.29
CA ASN A 324 21.87 -13.36 -1.00
C ASN A 324 22.45 -12.48 -2.13
N ARG A 325 22.08 -11.20 -2.16
CA ARG A 325 22.54 -10.25 -3.20
C ARG A 325 24.07 -10.15 -3.30
N ALA A 326 24.77 -10.30 -2.18
CA ALA A 326 26.23 -10.27 -2.10
C ALA A 326 26.92 -11.58 -2.54
N MET A 327 26.17 -12.64 -2.84
CA MET A 327 26.67 -13.97 -3.21
C MET A 327 27.63 -14.58 -2.18
N THR A 328 27.46 -14.27 -0.90
CA THR A 328 28.30 -14.77 0.20
C THR A 328 27.70 -15.98 0.90
N ALA A 329 26.40 -16.24 0.71
CA ALA A 329 25.69 -17.34 1.35
C ALA A 329 26.21 -18.71 0.88
N GLN A 330 26.19 -19.70 1.76
CA GLN A 330 26.48 -21.10 1.40
C GLN A 330 25.20 -21.90 1.18
N GLN A 331 25.30 -22.97 0.37
CA GLN A 331 24.18 -23.88 0.12
C GLN A 331 23.82 -24.69 1.36
N THR A 332 22.52 -24.96 1.53
CA THR A 332 21.94 -25.63 2.70
C THR A 332 21.10 -26.85 2.28
N PRO A 333 21.71 -27.89 1.69
CA PRO A 333 20.96 -28.97 1.03
C PRO A 333 20.10 -29.81 1.99
N LEU A 334 20.55 -30.03 3.23
CA LEU A 334 19.77 -30.77 4.20
C LEU A 334 18.62 -29.93 4.74
N LEU A 335 18.87 -28.65 5.03
CA LEU A 335 17.82 -27.72 5.44
C LEU A 335 16.73 -27.61 4.36
N ASP A 336 17.10 -27.33 3.12
CA ASP A 336 16.16 -27.09 2.01
C ASP A 336 15.28 -28.32 1.71
N ARG A 337 15.71 -29.53 2.11
CA ARG A 337 14.92 -30.77 1.95
C ARG A 337 13.82 -30.94 2.98
N PHE A 338 13.98 -30.40 4.18
CA PHE A 338 13.09 -30.59 5.32
C PHE A 338 12.43 -29.29 5.82
N SER A 339 12.55 -28.23 5.02
CA SER A 339 12.07 -26.89 5.35
C SER A 339 11.34 -26.25 4.19
N GLU A 340 10.66 -25.16 4.49
CA GLU A 340 10.02 -24.29 3.51
C GLU A 340 10.64 -22.89 3.59
N ASP A 341 11.08 -22.34 2.46
CA ASP A 341 11.59 -20.97 2.38
C ASP A 341 10.42 -19.99 2.25
N LEU A 342 10.03 -19.41 3.38
CA LEU A 342 8.91 -18.47 3.46
C LEU A 342 9.22 -17.16 2.74
N THR A 343 10.49 -16.76 2.64
CA THR A 343 10.90 -15.58 1.84
C THR A 343 10.63 -15.78 0.36
N ILE A 344 10.93 -16.98 -0.17
CA ILE A 344 10.60 -17.34 -1.56
C ILE A 344 9.09 -17.46 -1.74
N ALA A 345 8.39 -18.08 -0.79
CA ALA A 345 6.94 -18.19 -0.82
C ALA A 345 6.25 -16.81 -0.82
N ALA A 346 6.70 -15.90 0.05
CA ALA A 346 6.25 -14.52 0.11
C ALA A 346 6.47 -13.81 -1.22
N ARG A 347 7.70 -13.85 -1.74
CA ARG A 347 8.07 -13.20 -3.01
C ARG A 347 7.19 -13.69 -4.18
N ASN A 348 6.79 -14.95 -4.19
CA ASN A 348 5.92 -15.52 -5.21
C ASN A 348 4.42 -15.21 -4.97
N GLY A 349 4.07 -14.51 -3.89
CA GLY A 349 2.70 -14.12 -3.55
C GLY A 349 1.86 -15.23 -2.92
N TYR A 350 2.48 -16.27 -2.37
CA TYR A 350 1.74 -17.38 -1.74
C TYR A 350 1.30 -17.09 -0.30
N LEU A 351 1.95 -16.14 0.37
CA LEU A 351 1.62 -15.77 1.76
C LEU A 351 0.59 -14.64 1.80
N GLN A 352 -0.35 -14.72 2.73
CA GLN A 352 -1.38 -13.70 2.91
C GLN A 352 -0.93 -12.62 3.91
N PRO A 353 -1.36 -11.36 3.73
CA PRO A 353 -1.07 -10.31 4.70
C PRO A 353 -1.82 -10.56 6.01
N LEU A 354 -1.14 -10.29 7.13
CA LEU A 354 -1.74 -10.38 8.46
C LEU A 354 -2.50 -9.09 8.79
N ILE A 355 -3.74 -9.23 9.26
CA ILE A 355 -4.61 -8.10 9.61
C ILE A 355 -4.84 -8.07 11.13
N GLY A 356 -4.67 -6.90 11.76
CA GLY A 356 -5.09 -6.66 13.14
C GLY A 356 -4.14 -7.21 14.20
N ARG A 357 -2.85 -7.37 13.87
CA ARG A 357 -1.78 -7.83 14.78
C ARG A 357 -0.54 -6.94 14.71
N GLU A 358 -0.74 -5.65 14.47
CA GLU A 358 0.36 -4.70 14.28
C GLU A 358 1.19 -4.54 15.56
N ARG A 359 0.56 -4.59 16.74
CA ARG A 359 1.24 -4.49 18.04
C ARG A 359 2.19 -5.67 18.26
N GLU A 360 1.72 -6.90 18.09
CA GLU A 360 2.54 -8.10 18.26
C GLU A 360 3.66 -8.19 17.21
N MET A 361 3.40 -7.75 15.98
CA MET A 361 4.42 -7.65 14.95
C MET A 361 5.49 -6.62 15.32
N GLU A 362 5.13 -5.44 15.82
CA GLU A 362 6.10 -4.45 16.29
C GLU A 362 6.89 -4.94 17.50
N GLU A 363 6.27 -5.68 18.43
CA GLU A 363 6.97 -6.32 19.55
C GLU A 363 7.99 -7.37 19.06
N LEU A 364 7.63 -8.19 18.07
CA LEU A 364 8.54 -9.14 17.44
C LEU A 364 9.73 -8.44 16.78
N LEU A 365 9.49 -7.39 15.98
CA LEU A 365 10.56 -6.64 15.32
C LEU A 365 11.47 -5.94 16.32
N ARG A 366 10.90 -5.31 17.37
CA ARG A 366 11.67 -4.69 18.46
C ARG A 366 12.51 -5.73 19.23
N ALA A 367 11.97 -6.93 19.45
CA ALA A 367 12.72 -7.99 20.12
C ALA A 367 13.98 -8.38 19.34
N ILE A 368 13.86 -8.48 18.01
CA ILE A 368 14.98 -8.77 17.10
C ILE A 368 15.98 -7.60 17.04
N GLU A 369 15.50 -6.35 17.02
CA GLU A 369 16.35 -5.15 16.97
C GLU A 369 17.17 -4.97 18.26
N SER A 370 16.61 -5.30 19.44
CA SER A 370 17.23 -5.09 20.75
C SER A 370 18.50 -5.94 21.03
N GLY A 371 18.87 -6.79 20.07
CA GLY A 371 20.04 -7.65 20.06
C GLY A 371 19.70 -8.91 19.27
N ASN A 372 20.67 -9.50 18.57
CA ASN A 372 20.56 -10.75 17.76
C ASN A 372 20.14 -11.99 18.61
N ARG A 373 19.05 -11.88 19.36
CA ARG A 373 18.49 -12.90 20.23
C ARG A 373 17.31 -13.53 19.52
N SER A 374 17.19 -14.82 19.71
CA SER A 374 16.06 -15.59 19.20
C SER A 374 14.79 -15.22 19.95
N VAL A 375 13.63 -15.38 19.29
CA VAL A 375 12.32 -15.00 19.83
C VAL A 375 11.44 -16.23 19.99
N ALA A 376 10.63 -16.26 21.03
CA ALA A 376 9.58 -17.24 21.23
C ALA A 376 8.19 -16.57 21.22
N LEU A 377 7.39 -16.90 20.22
CA LEU A 377 5.98 -16.55 20.12
C LEU A 377 5.15 -17.50 21.01
N VAL A 378 4.65 -16.97 22.13
CA VAL A 378 3.91 -17.73 23.14
C VAL A 378 2.42 -17.36 23.06
N GLY A 379 1.58 -18.33 22.73
CA GLY A 379 0.13 -18.13 22.63
C GLY A 379 -0.61 -19.45 22.48
N GLU A 380 -1.92 -19.45 22.71
CA GLU A 380 -2.73 -20.67 22.58
C GLU A 380 -2.71 -21.24 21.16
N SER A 381 -3.03 -22.52 21.00
CA SER A 381 -3.15 -23.11 19.67
C SER A 381 -4.26 -22.41 18.88
N GLY A 382 -4.06 -22.18 17.58
CA GLY A 382 -5.03 -21.47 16.74
C GLY A 382 -5.02 -19.94 16.86
N THR A 383 -4.16 -19.34 17.68
CA THR A 383 -4.03 -17.87 17.78
C THR A 383 -3.33 -17.22 16.56
N GLY A 384 -2.87 -17.98 15.57
CA GLY A 384 -2.24 -17.41 14.37
C GLY A 384 -0.75 -17.11 14.49
N LYS A 385 -0.02 -17.76 15.41
CA LYS A 385 1.45 -17.64 15.54
C LYS A 385 2.21 -17.91 14.22
N GLY A 386 1.72 -18.84 13.40
CA GLY A 386 2.28 -19.11 12.07
C GLY A 386 2.09 -17.94 11.10
N ALA A 387 0.90 -17.33 11.09
CA ALA A 387 0.61 -16.18 10.25
C ALA A 387 1.50 -14.96 10.58
N MET A 388 1.94 -14.79 11.84
CA MET A 388 2.95 -13.79 12.19
C MET A 388 4.32 -14.06 11.57
N ILE A 389 4.74 -15.32 11.46
CA ILE A 389 6.00 -15.70 10.81
C ILE A 389 5.89 -15.48 9.30
N GLU A 390 4.75 -15.82 8.70
CA GLU A 390 4.47 -15.55 7.28
C GLU A 390 4.48 -14.04 6.97
N GLU A 391 3.85 -13.23 7.83
CA GLU A 391 3.89 -11.77 7.72
C GLU A 391 5.30 -11.21 7.86
N LEU A 392 6.13 -11.77 8.75
CA LEU A 392 7.54 -11.38 8.84
C LEU A 392 8.27 -11.63 7.51
N ALA A 393 8.07 -12.79 6.87
CA ALA A 393 8.65 -13.05 5.54
C ALA A 393 8.17 -12.03 4.49
N ARG A 394 6.88 -11.67 4.52
CA ARG A 394 6.31 -10.64 3.65
C ARG A 394 7.00 -9.29 3.86
N ARG A 395 7.14 -8.84 5.11
CA ARG A 395 7.83 -7.57 5.44
C ARG A 395 9.32 -7.59 5.10
N MET A 396 9.99 -8.73 5.24
CA MET A 396 11.39 -8.88 4.81
C MET A 396 11.55 -8.69 3.29
N VAL A 397 10.57 -9.15 2.50
CA VAL A 397 10.52 -8.90 1.05
C VAL A 397 10.28 -7.42 0.74
N GLU A 398 9.48 -6.72 1.55
CA GLU A 398 9.26 -5.28 1.42
C GLU A 398 10.40 -4.41 1.95
N GLU A 399 11.36 -5.01 2.65
CA GLU A 399 12.38 -4.29 3.45
C GLU A 399 11.76 -3.40 4.55
N ASP A 400 10.53 -3.71 4.98
CA ASP A 400 9.84 -3.07 6.11
C ASP A 400 10.16 -3.79 7.44
N VAL A 401 11.45 -3.97 7.70
CA VAL A 401 12.00 -4.67 8.86
C VAL A 401 13.32 -4.00 9.29
N PRO A 402 13.83 -4.28 10.50
CA PRO A 402 15.15 -3.82 10.90
C PRO A 402 16.24 -4.23 9.89
N PRO A 403 17.27 -3.39 9.65
CA PRO A 403 18.33 -3.66 8.67
C PRO A 403 19.05 -4.98 8.88
N GLU A 404 19.06 -5.50 10.11
CA GLU A 404 19.65 -6.79 10.47
C GLU A 404 19.00 -7.95 9.70
N LEU A 405 17.73 -7.83 9.32
CA LEU A 405 16.98 -8.85 8.59
C LEU A 405 17.06 -8.70 7.06
N PHE A 406 17.73 -7.66 6.56
CA PHE A 406 17.88 -7.45 5.12
C PHE A 406 18.70 -8.55 4.46
N ASP A 407 18.30 -8.92 3.24
CA ASP A 407 18.92 -9.95 2.40
C ASP A 407 19.13 -11.31 3.10
N ARG A 408 18.36 -11.57 4.17
CA ARG A 408 18.25 -12.88 4.83
C ARG A 408 17.05 -13.68 4.31
N ARG A 409 17.11 -15.00 4.48
CA ARG A 409 16.05 -15.96 4.21
C ARG A 409 15.33 -16.29 5.52
N LEU A 410 14.01 -16.31 5.51
CA LEU A 410 13.20 -16.89 6.58
C LEU A 410 12.82 -18.31 6.18
N VAL A 411 13.39 -19.29 6.88
CA VAL A 411 13.21 -20.71 6.57
C VAL A 411 12.47 -21.39 7.71
N SER A 412 11.31 -21.98 7.40
CA SER A 412 10.46 -22.66 8.37
C SER A 412 10.71 -24.16 8.40
N VAL A 413 10.95 -24.69 9.59
CA VAL A 413 11.16 -26.12 9.85
C VAL A 413 10.04 -26.64 10.74
N ASN A 414 9.42 -27.74 10.28
CA ASN A 414 8.55 -28.53 11.13
C ASN A 414 9.36 -29.64 11.81
N VAL A 415 9.68 -29.43 13.08
CA VAL A 415 10.49 -30.36 13.89
C VAL A 415 9.86 -31.75 13.92
N ALA A 416 8.53 -31.86 13.97
CA ALA A 416 7.86 -33.16 13.99
C ALA A 416 8.14 -33.97 12.73
N GLN A 417 8.23 -33.33 11.55
CA GLN A 417 8.57 -34.02 10.30
C GLN A 417 10.02 -34.52 10.31
N VAL A 418 10.96 -33.70 10.77
CA VAL A 418 12.38 -34.09 10.88
C VAL A 418 12.56 -35.28 11.83
N VAL A 419 11.87 -35.25 12.97
CA VAL A 419 11.94 -36.30 14.00
C VAL A 419 11.24 -37.59 13.57
N SER A 420 10.14 -37.49 12.82
CA SER A 420 9.39 -38.67 12.32
C SER A 420 10.08 -39.40 11.17
N ALA A 421 11.03 -38.77 10.50
CA ALA A 421 11.71 -39.35 9.34
C ALA A 421 12.76 -40.38 9.78
N GLY A 422 12.41 -41.66 9.82
CA GLY A 422 13.37 -42.76 10.09
C GLY A 422 13.73 -42.94 11.58
N GLU A 423 14.91 -43.49 11.85
CA GLU A 423 15.30 -43.86 13.22
C GLU A 423 15.65 -42.65 14.11
N SER A 424 15.26 -42.71 15.38
CA SER A 424 15.43 -41.62 16.36
C SER A 424 16.89 -41.16 16.52
N GLY A 425 17.86 -42.07 16.43
CA GLY A 425 19.29 -41.73 16.52
C GLY A 425 19.76 -40.85 15.36
N LEU A 426 19.30 -41.14 14.13
CA LEU A 426 19.63 -40.34 12.95
C LEU A 426 18.88 -39.00 12.91
N ALA A 427 17.73 -38.89 13.58
CA ALA A 427 17.00 -37.63 13.67
C ALA A 427 17.79 -36.55 14.45
N ALA A 428 18.50 -36.94 15.50
CA ALA A 428 19.39 -36.06 16.27
C ALA A 428 20.47 -35.44 15.39
N GLU A 429 21.20 -36.32 14.69
CA GLU A 429 22.33 -35.97 13.86
C GLU A 429 21.90 -35.08 12.69
N ARG A 430 20.73 -35.37 12.10
CA ARG A 430 20.14 -34.54 11.06
C ARG A 430 19.81 -33.14 11.55
N LEU A 431 19.17 -32.99 12.72
CA LEU A 431 18.87 -31.67 13.26
C LEU A 431 20.15 -30.87 13.51
N ILE A 432 21.16 -31.48 14.16
CA ILE A 432 22.44 -30.81 14.42
C ILE A 432 23.12 -30.39 13.11
N THR A 433 23.08 -31.25 12.09
CA THR A 433 23.64 -30.93 10.77
C THR A 433 22.91 -29.77 10.11
N MET A 434 21.57 -29.73 10.18
CA MET A 434 20.78 -28.59 9.70
C MET A 434 21.15 -27.29 10.41
N LEU A 435 21.29 -27.30 11.74
CA LEU A 435 21.67 -26.11 12.51
C LEU A 435 23.08 -25.61 12.13
N ARG A 436 24.01 -26.52 11.83
CA ARG A 436 25.33 -26.16 11.31
C ARG A 436 25.26 -25.55 9.91
N GLU A 437 24.45 -26.11 9.01
CA GLU A 437 24.21 -25.52 7.68
C GLU A 437 23.64 -24.10 7.79
N VAL A 438 22.66 -23.89 8.69
CA VAL A 438 22.09 -22.57 8.99
C VAL A 438 23.17 -21.59 9.45
N GLY A 439 24.01 -22.00 10.41
CA GLY A 439 25.09 -21.16 10.92
C GLY A 439 26.18 -20.85 9.89
N MET A 440 26.52 -21.81 9.02
CA MET A 440 27.50 -21.62 7.94
C MET A 440 26.99 -20.73 6.80
N SER A 441 25.70 -20.81 6.50
CA SER A 441 25.09 -20.00 5.43
C SER A 441 25.08 -18.52 5.78
N GLY A 442 24.90 -18.18 7.07
CA GLY A 442 25.03 -16.82 7.61
C GLY A 442 23.93 -15.84 7.18
N ASN A 443 23.02 -16.24 6.28
CA ASN A 443 21.88 -15.44 5.82
C ASN A 443 20.53 -16.08 6.16
N VAL A 444 20.46 -17.03 7.10
CA VAL A 444 19.23 -17.75 7.44
C VAL A 444 18.69 -17.31 8.80
N ILE A 445 17.39 -17.03 8.85
CA ILE A 445 16.58 -16.90 10.06
C ILE A 445 15.72 -18.16 10.11
N LEU A 446 15.79 -18.88 11.23
CA LEU A 446 15.16 -20.18 11.38
C LEU A 446 13.83 -20.06 12.11
N ALA A 447 12.72 -20.30 11.42
CA ALA A 447 11.40 -20.43 12.05
C ALA A 447 11.18 -21.88 12.50
N VAL A 448 10.86 -22.07 13.78
CA VAL A 448 10.65 -23.39 14.40
C VAL A 448 9.24 -23.48 14.95
N HIS A 449 8.42 -24.34 14.33
CA HIS A 449 7.06 -24.58 14.82
C HIS A 449 7.05 -25.63 15.94
N GLY A 450 6.40 -25.30 17.06
CA GLY A 450 6.23 -26.22 18.19
C GLY A 450 7.56 -26.62 18.83
N ILE A 451 8.32 -25.65 19.35
CA ILE A 451 9.65 -25.92 19.92
C ILE A 451 9.60 -26.88 21.12
N GLU A 452 8.44 -27.04 21.77
CA GLU A 452 8.19 -28.05 22.80
C GLU A 452 8.45 -29.50 22.33
N SER A 453 8.36 -29.78 21.03
CA SER A 453 8.71 -31.08 20.46
C SER A 453 10.21 -31.42 20.60
N LEU A 454 11.08 -30.41 20.76
CA LEU A 454 12.52 -30.62 21.00
C LEU A 454 12.85 -30.95 22.46
N VAL A 455 11.94 -30.63 23.39
CA VAL A 455 12.19 -30.69 24.85
C VAL A 455 11.56 -31.95 25.49
N GLY A 456 11.00 -32.85 24.68
CA GLY A 456 10.39 -34.10 25.16
C GLY A 456 8.92 -33.96 25.61
N GLY A 457 8.23 -32.89 25.21
CA GLY A 457 6.80 -32.66 25.52
C GLY A 457 5.81 -33.53 24.73
N GLY A 458 6.28 -34.39 23.81
CA GLY A 458 5.46 -35.36 23.08
C GLY A 458 6.27 -36.62 22.75
N SER A 459 5.83 -37.77 23.25
CA SER A 459 6.14 -39.18 22.88
C SER A 459 7.46 -39.51 22.14
N GLY A 460 8.56 -38.82 22.42
CA GLY A 460 9.83 -38.94 21.70
C GLY A 460 11.03 -39.07 22.66
N PRO A 461 12.01 -39.95 22.40
CA PRO A 461 13.07 -40.33 23.34
C PRO A 461 14.29 -39.38 23.37
N MET A 462 14.19 -38.15 22.84
CA MET A 462 15.36 -37.27 22.66
C MET A 462 15.14 -35.88 23.26
N ASP A 463 16.08 -35.49 24.12
CA ASP A 463 16.24 -34.12 24.63
C ASP A 463 17.26 -33.38 23.75
N LEU A 464 16.76 -32.67 22.73
CA LEU A 464 17.59 -31.89 21.80
C LEU A 464 17.64 -30.41 22.19
N ALA A 465 16.99 -30.03 23.29
CA ALA A 465 16.92 -28.65 23.75
C ALA A 465 18.31 -28.06 24.03
N GLU A 466 19.20 -28.85 24.64
CA GLU A 466 20.56 -28.41 24.98
C GLU A 466 21.44 -28.25 23.73
N ALA A 467 21.32 -29.16 22.77
CA ALA A 467 22.03 -29.05 21.49
C ALA A 467 21.57 -27.79 20.72
N PHE A 468 20.27 -27.53 20.69
CA PHE A 468 19.71 -26.33 20.06
C PHE A 468 20.15 -25.05 20.79
N ALA A 469 20.12 -25.04 22.13
CA ALA A 469 20.60 -23.91 22.92
C ALA A 469 22.09 -23.63 22.69
N SER A 470 22.93 -24.67 22.58
CA SER A 470 24.36 -24.53 22.30
C SER A 470 24.63 -23.94 20.92
N GLU A 471 23.85 -24.31 19.89
CA GLU A 471 23.98 -23.72 18.55
C GLU A 471 23.48 -22.26 18.53
N LEU A 472 22.42 -21.93 19.27
CA LEU A 472 21.99 -20.54 19.45
C LEU A 472 23.03 -19.68 20.16
N ASP A 473 23.77 -20.24 21.13
CA ASP A 473 24.81 -19.52 21.88
C ASP A 473 26.01 -19.09 21.04
N ARG A 474 26.23 -19.76 19.91
CA ARG A 474 27.26 -19.34 18.96
C ARG A 474 26.90 -18.05 18.23
N GLY A 475 25.62 -17.66 18.21
CA GLY A 475 25.14 -16.39 17.66
C GLY A 475 25.24 -16.28 16.13
N TYR A 476 25.38 -17.40 15.41
CA TYR A 476 25.51 -17.38 13.94
C TYR A 476 24.17 -17.17 13.23
N PHE A 477 23.04 -17.42 13.89
CA PHE A 477 21.70 -17.26 13.32
C PHE A 477 20.68 -16.86 14.38
N ILE A 478 19.55 -16.34 13.92
CA ILE A 478 18.40 -15.98 14.76
C ILE A 478 17.32 -17.04 14.55
N ALA A 479 16.70 -17.50 15.63
CA ALA A 479 15.55 -18.40 15.56
C ALA A 479 14.26 -17.71 16.04
N ILE A 480 13.15 -18.03 15.39
CA ILE A 480 11.81 -17.60 15.78
C ILE A 480 10.99 -18.86 16.05
N ALA A 481 10.74 -19.12 17.33
CA ALA A 481 10.07 -20.31 17.80
C ALA A 481 8.61 -20.03 18.11
N THR A 482 7.73 -21.01 17.90
CA THR A 482 6.35 -20.96 18.40
C THR A 482 6.16 -21.99 19.50
N THR A 483 5.38 -21.65 20.52
CA THR A 483 5.03 -22.57 21.59
C THR A 483 3.71 -22.20 22.28
N THR A 484 3.18 -23.09 23.11
CA THR A 484 2.01 -22.84 23.96
C THR A 484 2.41 -22.28 25.33
N PRO A 485 1.56 -21.51 26.03
CA PRO A 485 1.90 -20.97 27.35
C PRO A 485 2.19 -22.07 28.39
N ALA A 486 1.44 -23.18 28.33
CA ALA A 486 1.65 -24.33 29.20
C ALA A 486 3.03 -24.96 28.95
N ALA A 487 3.39 -25.22 27.68
CA ALA A 487 4.66 -25.84 27.34
C ALA A 487 5.86 -24.90 27.62
N TRP A 488 5.71 -23.60 27.38
CA TRP A 488 6.71 -22.60 27.75
C TRP A 488 7.08 -22.69 29.23
N THR A 489 6.07 -22.63 30.10
CA THR A 489 6.25 -22.61 31.55
C THR A 489 6.81 -23.93 32.08
N GLN A 490 6.32 -25.06 31.55
CA GLN A 490 6.66 -26.39 32.06
C GLN A 490 8.01 -26.88 31.55
N TYR A 491 8.36 -26.63 30.29
CA TYR A 491 9.48 -27.29 29.62
C TYR A 491 10.60 -26.34 29.19
N ILE A 492 10.30 -25.08 28.83
CA ILE A 492 11.28 -24.20 28.16
C ILE A 492 11.87 -23.14 29.10
N GLU A 493 11.03 -22.43 29.85
CA GLU A 493 11.40 -21.24 30.63
C GLU A 493 12.51 -21.49 31.65
N ARG A 494 12.52 -22.68 32.28
CA ARG A 494 13.49 -23.05 33.32
C ARG A 494 14.78 -23.67 32.78
N ARG A 495 14.90 -23.87 31.48
CA ARG A 495 16.05 -24.51 30.83
C ARG A 495 16.98 -23.48 30.18
N SER A 496 18.17 -23.93 29.79
CA SER A 496 19.16 -23.16 29.02
C SER A 496 18.51 -22.46 27.83
N LEU A 497 17.68 -23.18 27.07
CA LEU A 497 16.94 -22.68 25.92
C LEU A 497 16.07 -21.45 26.22
N GLY A 498 15.34 -21.44 27.34
CA GLY A 498 14.49 -20.31 27.74
C GLY A 498 15.28 -19.02 27.96
N THR A 499 16.52 -19.12 28.46
CA THR A 499 17.39 -17.95 28.67
C THR A 499 17.88 -17.30 27.36
N LYS A 500 17.81 -18.02 26.25
CA LYS A 500 18.24 -17.56 24.92
C LYS A 500 17.11 -16.97 24.09
N LEU A 501 15.87 -17.09 24.56
CA LEU A 501 14.66 -16.70 23.84
C LEU A 501 14.01 -15.49 24.51
N VAL A 502 13.73 -14.45 23.73
CA VAL A 502 12.88 -13.34 24.16
C VAL A 502 11.43 -13.75 23.95
N LYS A 503 10.62 -13.68 25.02
CA LYS A 503 9.20 -14.03 24.97
C LYS A 503 8.38 -12.88 24.38
N VAL A 504 7.59 -13.17 23.35
CA VAL A 504 6.55 -12.28 22.79
C VAL A 504 5.20 -12.99 22.92
N ASN A 505 4.24 -12.32 23.55
CA ASN A 505 2.93 -12.90 23.81
C ASN A 505 1.99 -12.67 22.63
N VAL A 506 1.31 -13.73 22.19
CA VAL A 506 0.30 -13.67 21.12
C VAL A 506 -1.07 -13.95 21.74
N THR A 507 -1.88 -12.91 21.83
CA THR A 507 -3.25 -13.01 22.37
C THR A 507 -4.24 -13.46 21.30
N PRO A 508 -5.33 -14.17 21.67
CA PRO A 508 -6.47 -14.39 20.78
C PRO A 508 -7.02 -13.03 20.28
N LEU A 509 -7.51 -13.00 19.04
CA LEU A 509 -8.26 -11.83 18.53
C LEU A 509 -9.64 -11.83 19.20
N GLU A 510 -10.04 -10.69 19.77
CA GLU A 510 -11.36 -10.46 20.39
C GLU A 510 -12.45 -10.19 19.36
#